data_AF-A0A7J3Z640-F1
#
_entry.id   AF-A0A7J3Z640-F1
#
_cell.length_a   1.000
_cell.length_b   1.000
_cell.length_c   1.000
_cell.angle_alpha   90.00
_cell.angle_beta   90.00
_cell.angle_gamma   90.00
#
_symmetry.space_group_name_H-M   'P 1'
#
loop_
_entity.id
_entity.type
_entity.pdbx_description
1 polymer ?
#
loop_
_entity_poly.entity_id
_entity_poly.type
_entity_poly.pdbx_seq_one_letter_code
_entity_poly.pdbx_strand_id
1 'polypeptide(L)'
;MKCLSTRVSDHDILIAQRAVEMFVNEAKNLSTVDGYLIKLTTLVLRLEDVWRDKFRSRRAFEKILMCDEVRDSLRPLTHHADIVEYLISTNPRYKPLATYADPLLAVLRELKPSEKALEVTRPATFYIEHAEAEHQKPQTQASAHMQIPVKMWKRRRGRGKQLAIGIAVALLIALLIALYILSNWVVSVFVFTCFTYVL
;
A
#
# COMPACT_ATOMS: atom_id res chain seq x y z
N MET A 1 18.10 10.19 17.06
CA MET A 1 17.85 10.48 15.63
C MET A 1 19.05 9.93 14.85
N LYS A 2 18.97 8.71 14.31
CA LYS A 2 20.04 8.03 13.57
C LYS A 2 19.75 7.85 12.07
N CYS A 3 18.53 8.08 11.57
CA CYS A 3 18.32 8.23 10.12
C CYS A 3 18.47 9.67 9.61
N LEU A 4 18.32 10.66 10.50
CA LEU A 4 18.50 12.08 10.20
C LEU A 4 19.93 12.59 10.45
N SER A 5 20.77 11.83 11.16
CA SER A 5 22.06 12.32 11.66
C SER A 5 23.28 11.78 10.92
N THR A 6 23.17 10.69 10.15
CA THR A 6 24.36 10.06 9.57
C THR A 6 24.06 9.43 8.22
N ARG A 7 24.51 10.11 7.15
CA ARG A 7 24.75 9.54 5.82
C ARG A 7 23.55 9.04 5.02
N VAL A 8 22.44 9.77 5.00
CA VAL A 8 21.49 9.61 3.89
C VAL A 8 21.68 10.77 2.91
N SER A 9 22.49 10.54 1.88
CA SER A 9 22.69 11.43 0.72
C SER A 9 21.46 11.43 -0.21
N ASP A 10 20.27 11.20 0.34
CA ASP A 10 19.07 10.98 -0.44
C ASP A 10 18.16 12.19 -0.26
N HIS A 11 18.25 13.09 -1.24
CA HIS A 11 17.57 14.38 -1.27
C HIS A 11 16.07 14.26 -0.97
N ASP A 12 15.45 13.15 -1.36
CA ASP A 12 14.04 12.87 -1.09
C ASP A 12 13.73 12.78 0.42
N ILE A 13 14.60 12.18 1.24
CA ILE A 13 14.38 12.07 2.69
C ILE A 13 14.55 13.42 3.37
N LEU A 14 15.51 14.24 2.91
CA LEU A 14 15.73 15.58 3.45
C LEU A 14 14.51 16.49 3.23
N ILE A 15 13.89 16.39 2.06
CA ILE A 15 12.63 17.11 1.79
C ILE A 15 11.49 16.55 2.65
N ALA A 16 11.43 15.22 2.84
CA ALA A 16 10.43 14.56 3.67
C ALA A 16 10.61 14.77 5.19
N GLN A 17 11.77 15.27 5.62
CA GLN A 17 12.22 15.20 7.01
C GLN A 17 11.16 15.71 8.00
N ARG A 18 10.58 16.88 7.72
CA ARG A 18 9.56 17.48 8.58
C ARG A 18 8.30 16.61 8.68
N ALA A 19 7.92 15.94 7.60
CA ALA A 19 6.77 15.02 7.60
C ALA A 19 7.05 13.76 8.42
N VAL A 20 8.27 13.23 8.32
CA VAL A 20 8.71 12.06 9.11
C VAL A 20 8.78 12.40 10.60
N GLU A 21 9.39 13.53 10.96
CA GLU A 21 9.47 13.98 12.35
C GLU A 21 8.08 14.16 12.99
N MET A 22 7.15 14.77 12.26
CA MET A 22 5.76 14.90 12.71
C MET A 22 5.12 13.53 12.91
N PHE A 23 5.28 12.60 11.97
CA PHE A 23 4.73 11.25 12.10
C PHE A 23 5.29 10.54 13.34
N VAL A 24 6.61 10.50 13.51
CA VAL A 24 7.26 9.85 14.65
C VAL A 24 6.81 10.46 15.98
N ASN A 25 6.66 11.78 16.04
CA ASN A 25 6.21 12.45 17.26
C ASN A 25 4.74 12.14 17.57
N GLU A 26 3.87 12.15 16.57
CA GLU A 26 2.46 11.82 16.74
C GLU A 26 2.25 10.34 17.10
N ALA A 27 3.01 9.44 16.49
CA ALA A 27 2.91 7.99 16.67
C ALA A 27 3.12 7.55 18.13
N LYS A 28 3.99 8.24 18.88
CA LYS A 28 4.26 7.93 20.30
C LYS A 28 3.01 7.92 21.16
N ASN A 29 2.05 8.78 20.84
CA ASN A 29 0.82 8.99 21.63
C ASN A 29 -0.37 8.18 21.10
N LEU A 30 -0.19 7.37 20.06
CA LEU A 30 -1.27 6.57 19.49
C LEU A 30 -1.44 5.26 20.25
N SER A 31 -2.68 4.99 20.64
CA SER A 31 -3.13 3.75 21.29
C SER A 31 -3.99 2.86 20.40
N THR A 32 -4.40 3.34 19.21
CA THR A 32 -5.32 2.63 18.32
C THR A 32 -4.73 2.39 16.93
N VAL A 33 -5.04 1.23 16.34
CA VAL A 33 -4.69 0.91 14.93
C VAL A 33 -5.25 1.97 13.98
N ASP A 34 -6.51 2.38 14.17
CA ASP A 34 -7.15 3.46 13.41
C ASP A 34 -6.34 4.76 13.44
N GLY A 35 -5.87 5.17 14.64
CA GLY A 35 -5.04 6.35 14.81
C GLY A 35 -3.74 6.28 14.01
N TYR A 36 -3.06 5.13 14.03
CA TYR A 36 -1.84 4.93 13.23
C TYR A 36 -2.11 5.03 11.73
N LEU A 37 -3.18 4.39 11.23
CA LEU A 37 -3.52 4.42 9.81
C LEU A 37 -3.90 5.83 9.33
N ILE A 38 -4.57 6.62 10.18
CA ILE A 38 -4.84 8.03 9.89
C ILE A 38 -3.51 8.79 9.74
N LYS A 39 -2.58 8.64 10.68
CA LYS A 39 -1.29 9.36 10.62
C LYS A 39 -0.42 8.92 9.45
N LEU A 40 -0.42 7.64 9.11
CA LEU A 40 0.22 7.13 7.89
C LEU A 40 -0.41 7.70 6.62
N THR A 41 -1.74 7.80 6.59
CA THR A 41 -2.45 8.43 5.46
C THR A 41 -2.06 9.90 5.32
N THR A 42 -1.98 10.65 6.44
CA THR A 42 -1.51 12.05 6.43
C THR A 42 -0.06 12.16 5.96
N LEU A 43 0.82 11.25 6.38
CA LEU A 43 2.20 11.21 5.91
C LEU A 43 2.24 11.04 4.39
N VAL A 44 1.56 10.03 3.85
CA VAL A 44 1.49 9.77 2.41
C VAL A 44 0.98 10.98 1.63
N LEU A 45 -0.12 11.60 2.07
CA LEU A 45 -0.67 12.78 1.39
C LEU A 45 0.35 13.93 1.34
N ARG A 46 1.10 14.16 2.42
CA ARG A 46 2.18 15.17 2.43
C ARG A 46 3.30 14.82 1.46
N LEU A 47 3.66 13.54 1.33
CA LEU A 47 4.62 13.12 0.32
C LEU A 47 4.07 13.37 -1.10
N GLU A 48 2.79 13.07 -1.35
CA GLU A 48 2.16 13.35 -2.65
C GLU A 48 2.11 14.86 -2.96
N ASP A 49 1.86 15.71 -1.97
CA ASP A 49 1.86 17.18 -2.14
C ASP A 49 3.24 17.72 -2.52
N VAL A 50 4.31 17.13 -1.95
CA VAL A 50 5.70 17.54 -2.19
C VAL A 50 6.17 17.19 -3.59
N TRP A 51 5.99 15.93 -4.02
CA TRP A 51 6.54 15.49 -5.32
C TRP A 51 5.56 15.59 -6.47
N ARG A 52 4.24 15.64 -6.20
CA ARG A 52 3.16 15.60 -7.21
C ARG A 52 3.24 14.41 -8.18
N ASP A 53 4.05 13.41 -7.85
CA ASP A 53 4.26 12.18 -8.61
C ASP A 53 4.18 10.99 -7.66
N LYS A 54 3.18 10.14 -7.88
CA LYS A 54 2.91 8.95 -7.05
C LYS A 54 4.07 7.97 -7.06
N PHE A 55 4.81 7.85 -8.16
CA PHE A 55 5.93 6.91 -8.23
C PHE A 55 7.06 7.39 -7.32
N ARG A 56 7.44 8.67 -7.42
CA ARG A 56 8.45 9.27 -6.56
C ARG A 56 8.02 9.29 -5.09
N SER A 57 6.77 9.62 -4.79
CA SER A 57 6.23 9.57 -3.43
C SER A 57 6.25 8.15 -2.85
N ARG A 58 5.93 7.12 -3.64
CA ARG A 58 6.03 5.71 -3.22
C ARG A 58 7.47 5.31 -2.91
N ARG A 59 8.41 5.67 -3.78
CA ARG A 59 9.83 5.39 -3.57
C ARG A 59 10.37 6.10 -2.32
N ALA A 60 9.96 7.35 -2.10
CA ALA A 60 10.31 8.09 -0.88
C ALA A 60 9.72 7.40 0.36
N PHE A 61 8.46 6.98 0.30
CA PHE A 61 7.79 6.24 1.38
C PHE A 61 8.52 4.93 1.71
N GLU A 62 8.90 4.14 0.71
CA GLU A 62 9.69 2.91 0.90
C GLU A 62 11.01 3.19 1.63
N LYS A 63 11.73 4.27 1.27
CA LYS A 63 12.96 4.68 1.97
C LYS A 63 12.68 5.12 3.40
N ILE A 64 11.61 5.89 3.63
CA ILE A 64 11.21 6.36 4.96
C ILE A 64 10.87 5.18 5.89
N LEU A 65 10.22 4.14 5.37
CA LEU A 65 9.92 2.94 6.15
C LEU A 65 11.16 2.15 6.59
N MET A 66 12.30 2.35 5.92
CA MET A 66 13.57 1.75 6.34
C MET A 66 14.25 2.53 7.47
N CYS A 67 13.74 3.72 7.83
CA CYS A 67 14.30 4.50 8.91
C CYS A 67 14.01 3.85 10.27
N ASP A 68 15.05 3.68 11.10
CA ASP A 68 14.94 3.03 12.41
C ASP A 68 13.87 3.69 13.30
N GLU A 69 13.76 5.02 13.31
CA GLU A 69 12.76 5.71 14.13
C GLU A 69 11.33 5.47 13.66
N VAL A 70 11.15 5.37 12.35
CA VAL A 70 9.84 5.05 11.75
C VAL A 70 9.48 3.60 12.03
N ARG A 71 10.44 2.70 11.85
CA ARG A 71 10.29 1.27 12.18
C ARG A 71 9.92 1.08 13.64
N ASP A 72 10.62 1.74 14.55
CA ASP A 72 10.34 1.71 15.99
C ASP A 72 8.96 2.27 16.31
N SER A 73 8.55 3.34 15.63
CA SER A 73 7.21 3.91 15.77
C SER A 73 6.11 2.98 15.24
N LEU A 74 6.41 2.16 14.23
CA LEU A 74 5.48 1.20 13.63
C LEU A 74 5.41 -0.14 14.36
N ARG A 75 6.39 -0.46 15.22
CA ARG A 75 6.45 -1.72 15.97
C ARG A 75 5.13 -2.12 16.64
N PRO A 76 4.35 -1.22 17.28
CA PRO A 76 3.07 -1.60 17.88
C PRO A 76 2.04 -2.17 16.88
N LEU A 77 2.14 -1.86 15.60
CA LEU A 77 1.23 -2.37 14.56
C LEU A 77 1.55 -3.79 14.09
N THR A 78 2.72 -4.32 14.43
CA THR A 78 3.19 -5.63 13.93
C THR A 78 2.22 -6.77 14.25
N HIS A 79 1.64 -6.79 15.44
CA HIS A 79 0.61 -7.78 15.83
C HIS A 79 -0.73 -7.61 15.10
N HIS A 80 -0.94 -6.48 14.46
CA HIS A 80 -2.18 -6.12 13.80
C HIS A 80 -2.01 -6.02 12.28
N ALA A 81 -0.95 -6.60 11.70
CA ALA A 81 -0.68 -6.52 10.26
C ALA A 81 -1.86 -6.99 9.39
N ASP A 82 -2.54 -8.07 9.76
CA ASP A 82 -3.72 -8.58 9.04
C ASP A 82 -4.92 -7.62 9.16
N ILE A 83 -5.09 -7.00 10.33
CA ILE A 83 -6.12 -5.99 10.58
C ILE A 83 -5.83 -4.73 9.76
N VAL A 84 -4.56 -4.31 9.70
CA VAL A 84 -4.11 -3.19 8.88
C VAL A 84 -4.41 -3.46 7.40
N GLU A 85 -4.08 -4.64 6.87
CA GLU A 85 -4.40 -5.03 5.49
C GLU A 85 -5.92 -5.00 5.23
N TYR A 86 -6.71 -5.54 6.15
CA TYR A 86 -8.17 -5.51 6.07
C TYR A 86 -8.74 -4.09 6.06
N LEU A 87 -8.27 -3.22 6.97
CA LEU A 87 -8.76 -1.85 7.09
C LEU A 87 -8.39 -1.02 5.85
N ILE A 88 -7.16 -1.14 5.34
CA ILE A 88 -6.73 -0.40 4.14
C ILE A 88 -7.55 -0.82 2.91
N SER A 89 -7.86 -2.11 2.78
CA SER A 89 -8.58 -2.63 1.62
C SER A 89 -10.09 -2.38 1.66
N THR A 90 -10.68 -2.26 2.85
CA THR A 90 -12.14 -2.21 3.03
C THR A 90 -12.66 -0.81 3.37
N ASN A 91 -11.91 -0.02 4.14
CA ASN A 91 -12.37 1.28 4.61
C ASN A 91 -11.97 2.40 3.63
N PRO A 92 -12.94 3.14 3.04
CA PRO A 92 -12.64 4.20 2.06
C PRO A 92 -11.79 5.34 2.64
N ARG A 93 -11.76 5.51 3.97
CA ARG A 93 -10.90 6.49 4.66
C ARG A 93 -9.42 6.28 4.36
N TYR A 94 -9.00 5.03 4.17
CA TYR A 94 -7.61 4.64 3.94
C TYR A 94 -7.26 4.47 2.46
N LYS A 95 -8.15 4.91 1.56
CA LYS A 95 -7.94 4.83 0.11
C LYS A 95 -6.61 5.44 -0.37
N PRO A 96 -6.11 6.58 0.16
CA PRO A 96 -4.80 7.09 -0.25
C PRO A 96 -3.65 6.14 0.10
N LEU A 97 -3.75 5.44 1.23
CA LEU A 97 -2.74 4.50 1.72
C LEU A 97 -2.73 3.18 0.92
N ALA A 98 -3.79 2.86 0.17
CA ALA A 98 -3.90 1.61 -0.58
C ALA A 98 -2.75 1.39 -1.58
N THR A 99 -2.24 2.46 -2.20
CA THR A 99 -1.11 2.37 -3.16
C THR A 99 0.23 2.08 -2.47
N TYR A 100 0.28 2.29 -1.16
CA TYR A 100 1.46 2.18 -0.30
C TYR A 100 1.34 1.00 0.69
N ALA A 101 0.27 0.20 0.56
CA ALA A 101 -0.02 -0.90 1.47
C ALA A 101 1.05 -2.00 1.40
N ASP A 102 1.48 -2.36 0.20
CA ASP A 102 2.47 -3.43 0.00
C ASP A 102 3.78 -3.18 0.75
N PRO A 103 4.48 -2.03 0.59
CA PRO A 103 5.72 -1.79 1.31
C PRO A 103 5.51 -1.64 2.83
N LEU A 104 4.37 -1.08 3.26
CA LEU A 104 4.03 -1.00 4.68
C LEU A 104 3.87 -2.39 5.29
N LEU A 105 3.08 -3.26 4.68
CA LEU A 105 2.82 -4.62 5.16
C LEU A 105 4.09 -5.49 5.13
N ALA A 106 4.95 -5.30 4.13
CA ALA A 106 6.25 -5.96 4.08
C ALA A 106 7.09 -5.62 5.32
N VAL A 107 7.20 -4.33 5.66
CA VAL A 107 7.96 -3.88 6.83
C VAL A 107 7.32 -4.35 8.14
N LEU A 108 5.99 -4.30 8.26
CA LEU A 108 5.29 -4.79 9.46
C LEU A 108 5.49 -6.30 9.70
N ARG A 109 5.57 -7.10 8.62
CA ARG A 109 5.83 -8.55 8.70
C ARG A 109 7.28 -8.89 9.01
N GLU A 110 8.22 -8.04 8.61
CA GLU A 110 9.65 -8.21 8.88
C GLU A 110 10.02 -7.82 10.32
N LEU A 111 9.35 -6.81 10.87
CA LEU A 111 9.63 -6.29 12.20
C LEU A 111 9.29 -7.31 13.29
N LYS A 112 10.13 -7.33 14.35
CA LYS A 112 9.85 -8.13 15.53
C LYS A 112 8.57 -7.64 16.21
N PRO A 113 7.69 -8.56 16.64
CA PRO A 113 6.47 -8.21 17.33
C PRO A 113 6.74 -7.39 18.61
N SER A 114 5.86 -6.45 18.92
CA SER A 114 5.96 -5.56 20.08
C SER A 114 4.89 -5.86 21.09
N GLU A 115 5.24 -6.01 22.36
CA GLU A 115 4.29 -6.33 23.44
C GLU A 115 3.23 -5.24 23.72
N LYS A 116 3.34 -4.07 23.09
CA LYS A 116 2.37 -2.98 23.25
C LYS A 116 1.04 -3.35 22.58
N ALA A 117 0.04 -3.69 23.40
CA ALA A 117 -1.33 -3.91 22.94
C ALA A 117 -1.94 -2.62 22.38
N LEU A 118 -2.49 -2.69 21.16
CA LEU A 118 -3.28 -1.61 20.56
C LEU A 118 -4.75 -1.97 20.51
N GLU A 119 -5.61 -0.96 20.69
CA GLU A 119 -7.03 -1.08 20.41
C GLU A 119 -7.29 -0.98 18.91
N VAL A 120 -8.24 -1.75 18.36
CA VAL A 120 -8.47 -1.78 16.90
C VAL A 120 -9.14 -0.51 16.39
N THR A 121 -10.06 0.07 17.16
CA THR A 121 -10.82 1.26 16.74
C THR A 121 -11.07 2.15 17.95
N ARG A 122 -10.96 3.46 17.77
CA ARG A 122 -11.34 4.43 18.80
C ARG A 122 -12.84 4.27 19.08
N PRO A 123 -13.28 4.21 20.35
CA PRO A 123 -14.71 4.25 20.65
C PRO A 123 -15.33 5.52 20.05
N ALA A 124 -16.55 5.40 19.51
CA ALA A 124 -17.23 6.53 18.88
C ALA A 124 -17.34 7.70 19.88
N THR A 125 -16.91 8.89 19.46
CA THR A 125 -16.87 10.10 20.29
C THR A 125 -18.24 10.47 20.88
N PHE A 126 -19.33 10.07 20.25
CA PHE A 126 -20.71 10.31 20.73
C PHE A 126 -21.01 9.65 22.09
N TYR A 127 -20.32 8.56 22.43
CA TYR A 127 -20.48 7.94 23.74
C TYR A 127 -19.71 8.67 24.84
N ILE A 128 -18.73 9.51 24.51
CA ILE A 128 -17.90 10.20 25.51
C ILE A 128 -18.67 11.39 26.10
N GLU A 129 -19.41 12.14 25.28
CA GLU A 129 -20.23 13.27 25.77
C GLU A 129 -21.41 12.82 26.65
N HIS A 130 -21.94 11.61 26.44
CA HIS A 130 -22.99 11.04 27.29
C HIS A 130 -22.45 10.20 28.46
N ALA A 131 -21.29 9.56 28.34
CA ALA A 131 -20.68 8.80 29.44
C ALA A 131 -19.97 9.69 30.47
N GLU A 132 -19.43 10.85 30.06
CA GLU A 132 -18.86 11.84 31.01
C GLU A 132 -19.95 12.44 31.92
N ALA A 133 -21.23 12.41 31.50
CA ALA A 133 -22.36 12.82 32.32
C ALA A 133 -22.81 11.73 33.32
N GLU A 134 -22.45 10.46 33.12
CA GLU A 134 -22.99 9.33 33.91
C GLU A 134 -21.97 8.54 34.73
N HIS A 135 -20.65 8.82 34.66
CA HIS A 135 -19.62 8.02 35.33
C HIS A 135 -18.82 8.76 36.40
N GLN A 136 -19.51 9.12 37.50
CA GLN A 136 -18.93 9.27 38.85
C GLN A 136 -19.05 7.97 39.68
N LYS A 137 -19.05 6.77 39.07
CA LYS A 137 -18.95 5.51 39.82
C LYS A 137 -17.96 4.54 39.16
N PRO A 138 -17.13 3.84 39.95
CA PRO A 138 -16.11 2.94 39.43
C PRO A 138 -16.67 1.53 39.18
N GLN A 139 -15.92 0.75 38.40
CA GLN A 139 -16.12 -0.67 37.99
C GLN A 139 -17.00 -0.82 36.74
N THR A 140 -16.71 -1.68 35.75
CA THR A 140 -15.98 -2.96 35.77
C THR A 140 -15.40 -3.21 34.37
N GLN A 141 -14.23 -3.86 34.32
CA GLN A 141 -13.67 -4.45 33.11
C GLN A 141 -14.68 -5.39 32.43
N ALA A 142 -15.06 -5.09 31.19
CA ALA A 142 -15.74 -6.05 30.33
C ALA A 142 -15.05 -6.00 28.96
N SER A 143 -14.06 -6.88 28.81
CA SER A 143 -13.38 -7.17 27.56
C SER A 143 -14.41 -7.74 26.58
N ALA A 144 -15.03 -6.87 25.77
CA ALA A 144 -15.86 -7.29 24.66
C ALA A 144 -14.97 -7.93 23.60
N HIS A 145 -14.79 -9.25 23.71
CA HIS A 145 -14.15 -10.08 22.72
C HIS A 145 -14.98 -10.02 21.44
N MET A 146 -14.63 -9.10 20.55
CA MET A 146 -15.23 -8.96 19.23
C MET A 146 -14.82 -10.18 18.41
N GLN A 147 -15.71 -11.18 18.37
CA GLN A 147 -15.58 -12.31 17.47
C GLN A 147 -15.83 -11.81 16.04
N ILE A 148 -14.75 -11.51 15.34
CA ILE A 148 -14.78 -11.21 13.91
C ILE A 148 -15.19 -12.50 13.20
N PRO A 149 -16.33 -12.56 12.48
CA PRO A 149 -16.69 -13.74 11.72
C PRO A 149 -15.66 -13.94 10.60
N VAL A 150 -14.81 -14.96 10.77
CA VAL A 150 -13.78 -15.37 9.82
C VAL A 150 -14.44 -16.05 8.61
N LYS A 151 -15.22 -15.29 7.84
CA LYS A 151 -15.75 -15.79 6.56
C LYS A 151 -14.66 -15.57 5.52
N MET A 152 -13.78 -16.56 5.39
CA MET A 152 -12.75 -16.63 4.36
C MET A 152 -13.39 -16.50 2.97
N TRP A 153 -13.46 -15.27 2.46
CA TRP A 153 -13.78 -15.05 1.06
C TRP A 153 -12.49 -15.01 0.27
N LYS A 154 -12.15 -16.12 -0.38
CA LYS A 154 -11.11 -16.20 -1.42
C LYS A 154 -11.43 -15.18 -2.52
N ARG A 155 -10.96 -13.94 -2.37
CA ARG A 155 -10.99 -12.94 -3.45
C ARG A 155 -9.70 -13.04 -4.25
N ARG A 156 -9.73 -13.91 -5.26
CA ARG A 156 -8.91 -13.77 -6.47
C ARG A 156 -9.31 -12.47 -7.18
N ARG A 157 -8.79 -11.32 -6.75
CA ARG A 157 -9.03 -10.04 -7.41
C ARG A 157 -7.71 -9.31 -7.58
N GLY A 158 -7.00 -9.67 -8.65
CA GLY A 158 -5.75 -9.03 -9.07
C GLY A 158 -5.19 -9.61 -10.37
N ARG A 159 -5.27 -10.94 -10.54
CA ARG A 159 -4.73 -11.63 -11.73
C ARG A 159 -5.54 -11.45 -13.02
N GLY A 160 -6.83 -11.11 -12.95
CA GLY A 160 -7.69 -11.00 -14.15
C GLY A 160 -7.27 -9.89 -15.12
N LYS A 161 -6.80 -8.74 -14.60
CA LYS A 161 -6.36 -7.62 -15.44
C LYS A 161 -5.00 -7.90 -16.09
N GLN A 162 -4.08 -8.56 -15.38
CA GLN A 162 -2.78 -8.95 -15.93
C GLN A 162 -2.91 -10.05 -17.00
N LEU A 163 -3.83 -11.00 -16.82
CA LEU A 163 -4.12 -12.03 -17.83
C LEU A 163 -4.76 -11.44 -19.09
N ALA A 164 -5.67 -10.46 -18.95
CA ALA A 164 -6.28 -9.79 -20.10
C ALA A 164 -5.23 -9.04 -20.96
N ILE A 165 -4.26 -8.37 -20.31
CA ILE A 165 -3.16 -7.69 -21.00
C ILE A 165 -2.26 -8.71 -21.71
N GLY A 166 -1.93 -9.83 -21.05
CA GLY A 166 -1.13 -10.90 -21.67
C GLY A 166 -1.78 -11.49 -22.92
N ILE A 167 -3.09 -11.73 -22.89
CA ILE A 167 -3.86 -12.24 -24.04
C ILE A 167 -3.87 -11.20 -25.18
N ALA A 168 -4.07 -9.92 -24.88
CA ALA A 168 -4.05 -8.87 -25.90
C ALA A 168 -2.70 -8.75 -26.61
N VAL A 169 -1.59 -8.84 -25.86
CA VAL A 169 -0.24 -8.81 -26.44
C VAL A 169 0.04 -10.06 -27.28
N ALA A 170 -0.37 -11.25 -26.82
CA ALA A 170 -0.20 -12.49 -27.57
C ALA A 170 -0.98 -12.46 -28.91
N LEU A 171 -2.21 -11.92 -28.91
CA LEU A 171 -3.01 -11.75 -30.13
C LEU A 171 -2.35 -10.77 -31.11
N LEU A 172 -1.79 -9.67 -30.61
CA LEU A 172 -1.07 -8.69 -31.44
C LEU A 172 0.14 -9.34 -32.12
N ILE A 173 0.94 -10.11 -31.37
CA ILE A 173 2.12 -10.81 -31.90
C ILE A 173 1.71 -11.84 -32.96
N ALA A 174 0.67 -12.64 -32.69
CA ALA A 174 0.17 -13.62 -33.65
C ALA A 174 -0.30 -12.96 -34.96
N LEU A 175 -0.97 -11.80 -34.86
CA LEU A 175 -1.42 -11.04 -36.03
C LEU A 175 -0.26 -10.48 -36.84
N LEU A 176 0.80 -9.97 -36.19
CA LEU A 176 2.00 -9.50 -36.88
C LEU A 176 2.74 -10.65 -37.60
N ILE A 177 2.84 -11.82 -36.98
CA ILE A 177 3.44 -13.01 -37.62
C ILE A 177 2.63 -13.44 -38.83
N ALA A 178 1.30 -13.47 -38.73
CA ALA A 178 0.43 -13.83 -39.85
C ALA A 178 0.59 -12.85 -41.03
N LEU A 179 0.64 -11.55 -40.76
CA LEU A 179 0.89 -10.52 -41.78
C LEU A 179 2.26 -10.69 -42.44
N TYR A 180 3.30 -11.02 -41.67
CA TYR A 180 4.64 -11.26 -42.20
C TYR A 180 4.71 -12.48 -43.13
N ILE A 181 4.01 -13.57 -42.78
CA ILE A 181 3.94 -14.76 -43.63
C ILE A 181 3.18 -14.43 -44.92
N LEU A 182 2.06 -13.71 -44.83
CA LEU A 182 1.28 -13.25 -45.99
C LEU A 182 2.11 -12.36 -46.92
N SER A 183 2.87 -11.40 -46.40
CA SER A 183 3.73 -10.54 -47.23
C SER A 183 4.81 -11.33 -47.95
N ASN A 184 5.46 -12.28 -47.26
CA ASN A 184 6.48 -13.13 -47.90
C ASN A 184 5.88 -14.06 -48.96
N TRP A 185 4.66 -14.54 -48.75
CA TRP A 185 3.96 -15.37 -49.72
C TRP A 185 3.60 -14.58 -50.99
N VAL A 186 3.08 -13.36 -50.83
CA VAL A 186 2.77 -12.46 -51.96
C VAL A 186 4.02 -12.14 -52.76
N VAL A 187 5.15 -11.82 -52.11
CA VAL A 187 6.43 -11.56 -52.80
C VAL A 187 6.89 -12.81 -53.57
N SER A 188 6.78 -13.99 -52.97
CA SER A 188 7.17 -15.25 -53.64
C SER A 188 6.31 -15.52 -54.87
N VAL A 189 4.97 -15.39 -54.76
CA VAL A 189 4.06 -15.55 -55.89
C VAL A 189 4.36 -14.54 -56.99
N PHE A 190 4.63 -13.28 -56.63
CA PHE A 190 4.96 -12.22 -57.59
C PHE A 190 6.25 -12.50 -58.36
N VAL A 191 7.29 -13.00 -57.66
CA VAL A 191 8.55 -13.42 -58.29
C VAL A 191 8.33 -14.60 -59.23
N PHE A 192 7.54 -15.59 -58.83
CA PHE A 192 7.20 -16.73 -59.69
C PHE A 192 6.41 -16.31 -60.93
N THR A 193 5.39 -15.46 -60.81
CA THR A 193 4.60 -15.00 -61.97
C THR A 193 5.43 -14.15 -62.92
N CYS A 194 6.33 -13.30 -62.41
CA CYS A 194 7.25 -12.55 -63.26
C CYS A 194 8.22 -13.46 -64.02
N PHE A 195 8.72 -14.53 -63.40
CA PHE A 195 9.67 -15.44 -64.06
C PHE A 195 9.02 -16.24 -65.20
N THR A 196 7.76 -16.67 -65.04
CA THR A 196 7.02 -17.40 -66.08
C THR A 196 6.62 -16.54 -67.29
N TYR A 197 6.56 -15.21 -67.16
CA TYR A 197 6.18 -14.32 -68.27
C TYR A 197 7.37 -13.91 -69.15
N VAL A 198 8.60 -14.15 -68.71
CA VAL A 198 9.84 -13.73 -69.40
C VAL A 198 10.49 -14.86 -70.20
N LEU A 199 10.08 -16.11 -69.99
CA LEU A 199 10.51 -17.32 -70.70
C LEU A 199 9.55 -17.67 -71.84
#